data_AF-A8V1R5-F1
#
_entry.id   AF-A8V1R5-F1
#
_cell.length_a   1.000
_cell.length_b   1.000
_cell.length_c   1.000
_cell.angle_alpha   90.00
_cell.angle_beta   90.00
_cell.angle_gamma   90.00
#
_symmetry.space_group_name_H-M   'P 1'
#
loop_
_entity.id
_entity.type
_entity.pdbx_description
1 polymer ?
#
loop_
_entity_poly.entity_id
_entity_poly.type
_entity_poly.pdbx_seq_one_letter_code
_entity_poly.pdbx_strand_id
1 'polypeptide(L)'
;VTYELSKKAKFYPEITPSAALGITLAWTLMNFRVIFLSYVINPDIVVNISIPLIIVSILYIIFIYIKYRKEFFIKKEEKNTLQINNPFEISSALQFAFIYAVILLSVKALDFYFGSKGVYLASFISGVIDVDAITISLSKLAKTENIKDVYINGILLAAVSNSFFKFIYAVIFGNSKLKKDVFILFVIITIVCGIYILI
;
A
#
# COMPACT_ATOMS: atom_id res chain seq x y z
N VAL A 1 -1.81 9.98 3.71
CA VAL A 1 -2.42 10.49 2.46
C VAL A 1 -3.92 10.23 2.37
N THR A 2 -4.39 8.97 2.26
CA THR A 2 -5.82 8.69 2.02
C THR A 2 -6.76 9.27 3.06
N TYR A 3 -6.44 9.12 4.35
CA TYR A 3 -7.22 9.74 5.42
C TYR A 3 -7.35 11.26 5.26
N GLU A 4 -6.22 11.96 5.07
CA GLU A 4 -6.19 13.42 5.01
C GLU A 4 -6.93 13.97 3.78
N LEU A 5 -6.68 13.39 2.59
CA LEU A 5 -7.35 13.80 1.36
C LEU A 5 -8.86 13.46 1.37
N SER A 6 -9.24 12.36 2.03
CA SER A 6 -10.66 12.03 2.23
C SER A 6 -11.35 13.06 3.10
N LYS A 7 -10.74 13.43 4.23
CA LYS A 7 -11.26 14.47 5.13
C LYS A 7 -11.41 15.80 4.39
N LYS A 8 -10.38 16.24 3.66
CA LYS A 8 -10.40 17.48 2.88
C LYS A 8 -11.52 17.47 1.81
N ALA A 9 -11.67 16.39 1.04
CA ALA A 9 -12.71 16.26 0.02
C ALA A 9 -14.15 16.23 0.57
N LYS A 10 -14.33 15.86 1.85
CA LYS A 10 -15.64 15.92 2.51
C LYS A 10 -16.05 17.36 2.86
N PHE A 11 -15.11 18.20 3.28
CA PHE A 11 -15.39 19.61 3.59
C PHE A 11 -15.41 20.49 2.33
N TYR A 12 -14.60 20.15 1.32
CA TYR A 12 -14.48 20.87 0.06
C TYR A 12 -14.77 19.92 -1.12
N PRO A 13 -16.02 19.81 -1.58
CA PRO A 13 -16.38 18.89 -2.66
C PRO A 13 -15.66 19.19 -3.98
N GLU A 14 -15.25 20.43 -4.22
CA GLU A 14 -14.56 20.87 -5.43
C GLU A 14 -13.20 20.21 -5.64
N ILE A 15 -12.50 19.85 -4.56
CA ILE A 15 -11.17 19.21 -4.63
C ILE A 15 -11.25 17.68 -4.74
N THR A 16 -12.44 17.09 -4.80
CA THR A 16 -12.62 15.62 -4.93
C THR A 16 -11.82 15.02 -6.08
N PRO A 17 -11.77 15.63 -7.28
CA PRO A 17 -10.98 15.12 -8.39
C PRO A 17 -9.48 15.07 -8.07
N SER A 18 -8.95 16.17 -7.55
CA SER A 18 -7.55 16.28 -7.14
C SER A 18 -7.21 15.33 -5.98
N ALA A 19 -8.14 15.13 -5.05
CA ALA A 19 -8.02 14.17 -3.96
C ALA A 19 -8.00 12.72 -4.47
N ALA A 20 -8.88 12.36 -5.41
CA ALA A 20 -8.92 11.04 -6.04
C ALA A 20 -7.62 10.75 -6.82
N LEU A 21 -7.11 11.74 -7.56
CA LEU A 21 -5.83 11.68 -8.26
C LEU A 21 -4.67 11.48 -7.26
N GLY A 22 -4.61 12.31 -6.22
CA GLY A 22 -3.57 12.23 -5.20
C GLY A 22 -3.58 10.90 -4.43
N ILE A 23 -4.77 10.36 -4.13
CA ILE A 23 -4.91 9.05 -3.50
C ILE A 23 -4.42 7.94 -4.44
N THR A 24 -4.88 7.94 -5.69
CA THR A 24 -4.48 6.95 -6.69
C THR A 24 -2.96 6.95 -6.89
N LEU A 25 -2.36 8.12 -7.08
CA LEU A 25 -0.91 8.25 -7.23
C LEU A 25 -0.15 7.77 -5.99
N ALA A 26 -0.65 8.06 -4.79
CA ALA A 26 -0.02 7.58 -3.57
C ALA A 26 -0.08 6.05 -3.43
N TRP A 27 -1.17 5.41 -3.86
CA TRP A 27 -1.28 3.96 -3.87
C TRP A 27 -0.40 3.32 -4.95
N THR A 28 -0.31 3.93 -6.13
CA THR A 28 0.64 3.54 -7.17
C THR A 28 2.08 3.62 -6.65
N LEU A 29 2.47 4.73 -6.01
CA LEU A 29 3.80 4.88 -5.41
C LEU A 29 4.07 3.85 -4.32
N MET A 30 3.06 3.46 -3.53
CA MET A 30 3.19 2.37 -2.55
C MET A 30 3.52 1.05 -3.23
N ASN A 31 2.84 0.69 -4.32
CA ASN A 31 3.13 -0.54 -5.06
C ASN A 31 4.58 -0.55 -5.56
N PHE A 32 5.03 0.55 -6.16
CA PHE A 32 6.43 0.70 -6.59
C PHE A 32 7.41 0.64 -5.42
N ARG A 33 7.06 1.19 -4.25
CA ARG A 33 7.89 1.12 -3.04
C ARG A 33 8.02 -0.33 -2.55
N VAL A 34 6.95 -1.11 -2.52
CA VAL A 34 6.98 -2.53 -2.14
C VAL A 34 7.89 -3.32 -3.08
N ILE A 35 7.79 -3.10 -4.40
CA ILE A 35 8.66 -3.71 -5.41
C ILE A 35 10.13 -3.33 -5.14
N PHE A 36 10.40 -2.04 -4.95
CA PHE A 36 11.74 -1.54 -4.73
C PHE A 36 12.37 -2.11 -3.45
N LEU A 37 11.64 -2.11 -2.33
CA LEU A 37 12.11 -2.69 -1.07
C LEU A 37 12.37 -4.19 -1.23
N SER A 38 11.45 -4.92 -1.87
CA SER A 38 11.63 -6.35 -2.14
C SER A 38 12.86 -6.60 -3.00
N TYR A 39 13.09 -5.79 -4.04
CA TYR A 39 14.27 -5.89 -4.91
C TYR A 39 15.58 -5.70 -4.12
N VAL A 40 15.68 -4.64 -3.33
CA VAL A 40 16.88 -4.31 -2.56
C VAL A 40 17.17 -5.40 -1.53
N ILE A 41 16.14 -5.95 -0.89
CA ILE A 41 16.30 -6.96 0.16
C ILE A 41 16.49 -8.36 -0.42
N ASN A 42 15.73 -8.78 -1.42
CA ASN A 42 15.79 -10.11 -2.02
C ASN A 42 15.35 -10.09 -3.51
N PRO A 43 16.32 -9.96 -4.44
CA PRO A 43 16.04 -9.95 -5.87
C PRO A 43 15.34 -11.22 -6.38
N ASP A 44 15.50 -12.38 -5.73
CA ASP A 44 14.96 -13.64 -6.23
C ASP A 44 13.43 -13.67 -6.25
N ILE A 45 12.78 -13.00 -5.28
CA ILE A 45 11.32 -13.02 -5.13
C ILE A 45 10.63 -11.83 -5.81
N VAL A 46 11.42 -10.83 -6.26
CA VAL A 46 10.87 -9.56 -6.75
C VAL A 46 10.02 -9.75 -7.99
N VAL A 47 10.37 -10.69 -8.88
CA VAL A 47 9.67 -10.91 -10.15
C VAL A 47 8.22 -11.28 -9.85
N ASN A 48 8.01 -12.23 -8.92
CA ASN A 48 6.69 -12.71 -8.56
C ASN A 48 5.84 -11.65 -7.84
N ILE A 49 6.46 -10.75 -7.09
CA ILE A 49 5.76 -9.62 -6.44
C ILE A 49 5.47 -8.50 -7.44
N SER A 50 6.39 -8.22 -8.36
CA SER A 50 6.31 -7.09 -9.27
C SER A 50 5.22 -7.24 -10.32
N ILE A 51 4.99 -8.45 -10.85
CA ILE A 51 3.95 -8.71 -11.85
C ILE A 51 2.56 -8.22 -11.38
N PRO A 52 1.99 -8.72 -10.27
CA PRO A 52 0.67 -8.30 -9.83
C PRO A 52 0.65 -6.81 -9.45
N LEU A 53 1.69 -6.28 -8.80
CA LEU A 53 1.72 -4.88 -8.37
C LEU A 53 1.87 -3.87 -9.53
N ILE A 54 2.59 -4.23 -10.60
CA ILE A 54 2.67 -3.43 -11.82
C ILE A 54 1.31 -3.43 -12.53
N ILE A 55 0.66 -4.59 -12.66
CA ILE A 55 -0.68 -4.70 -13.27
C ILE A 55 -1.68 -3.81 -12.50
N VAL A 56 -1.71 -3.91 -11.17
CA VAL A 56 -2.55 -3.05 -10.32
C VAL A 56 -2.25 -1.57 -10.57
N SER A 57 -0.98 -1.19 -10.62
CA SER A 57 -0.55 0.19 -10.84
C SER A 57 -0.97 0.73 -12.21
N ILE A 58 -0.89 -0.09 -13.25
CA ILE A 58 -1.37 0.25 -14.60
C ILE A 58 -2.89 0.43 -14.57
N LEU A 59 -3.63 -0.49 -13.95
CA LEU A 59 -5.09 -0.40 -13.84
C LEU A 59 -5.54 0.84 -13.06
N TYR A 60 -4.80 1.24 -12.02
CA TYR A 60 -5.02 2.49 -11.30
C TYR A 60 -4.88 3.72 -12.20
N ILE A 61 -3.80 3.78 -12.98
CA ILE A 61 -3.54 4.88 -13.92
C ILE A 61 -4.62 4.92 -15.01
N ILE A 62 -4.98 3.77 -15.59
CA ILE A 62 -6.04 3.68 -16.60
C ILE A 62 -7.38 4.15 -16.02
N PHE A 63 -7.76 3.65 -14.84
CA PHE A 63 -9.02 4.01 -14.18
C PHE A 63 -9.13 5.52 -13.96
N ILE A 64 -8.10 6.13 -13.36
CA ILE A 64 -8.13 7.55 -13.03
C ILE A 64 -8.05 8.42 -14.29
N TYR A 65 -7.27 8.01 -15.29
CA TYR A 65 -7.18 8.68 -16.57
C TYR A 65 -8.54 8.70 -17.28
N ILE A 66 -9.21 7.55 -17.44
CA ILE A 66 -10.52 7.48 -18.10
C ILE A 66 -11.55 8.32 -17.35
N LYS A 67 -11.57 8.23 -16.02
CA LYS A 67 -12.60 8.88 -15.20
C LYS A 67 -12.46 10.40 -15.16
N TYR A 68 -11.24 10.89 -15.06
CA TYR A 68 -10.96 12.32 -14.84
C TYR A 68 -10.34 13.03 -16.05
N ARG A 69 -10.22 12.39 -17.23
CA ARG A 69 -9.63 12.96 -18.47
C ARG A 69 -10.06 14.39 -18.82
N LYS A 70 -11.33 14.75 -18.54
CA LYS A 70 -11.88 16.09 -18.85
C LYS A 70 -11.50 17.14 -17.80
N GLU A 71 -11.23 16.71 -16.58
CA GLU A 71 -10.92 17.55 -15.44
C GLU A 71 -9.40 17.81 -15.31
N PHE A 72 -8.55 17.01 -15.99
CA PHE A 72 -7.10 17.26 -16.12
C PHE A 72 -6.74 18.58 -16.83
N PHE A 73 -7.68 19.17 -17.59
CA PHE A 73 -7.46 20.41 -18.34
C PHE A 73 -7.89 21.68 -17.59
N ILE A 74 -8.29 21.57 -16.32
CA ILE A 74 -8.71 22.72 -15.51
C ILE A 74 -7.50 23.38 -14.83
N LYS A 75 -7.47 24.70 -14.94
CA LYS A 75 -6.38 25.65 -14.70
C LYS A 75 -5.63 25.44 -13.37
N LYS A 76 -4.31 25.58 -13.46
CA LYS A 76 -3.34 25.60 -12.35
C LYS A 76 -3.59 26.86 -11.49
N GLU A 77 -4.14 26.71 -10.29
CA GLU A 77 -4.06 27.75 -9.26
C GLU A 77 -2.86 27.49 -8.35
N GLU A 78 -2.24 28.60 -7.93
CA GLU A 78 -0.88 28.70 -7.41
C GLU A 78 -0.63 28.00 -6.08
N LYS A 79 0.67 27.67 -5.90
CA LYS A 79 1.28 27.02 -4.75
C LYS A 79 0.86 27.69 -3.43
N ASN A 80 0.16 26.95 -2.58
CA ASN A 80 0.41 27.07 -1.14
C ASN A 80 1.72 26.33 -0.84
N THR A 81 2.69 27.07 -0.33
CA THR A 81 3.95 26.55 0.18
C THR A 81 3.67 25.57 1.30
N LEU A 82 3.73 24.27 0.97
CA LEU A 82 3.76 23.22 1.96
C LEU A 82 5.02 23.45 2.81
N GLN A 83 4.84 23.81 4.08
CA GLN A 83 5.93 23.72 5.05
C GLN A 83 6.32 22.25 5.13
N ILE A 84 7.43 21.91 4.49
CA ILE A 84 8.06 20.61 4.60
C ILE A 84 8.71 20.59 5.98
N ASN A 85 8.01 20.06 6.99
CA ASN A 85 8.66 19.66 8.23
C ASN A 85 9.73 18.62 7.88
N ASN A 86 10.92 18.81 8.43
CA ASN A 86 12.12 18.05 8.11
C ASN A 86 11.88 16.54 8.31
N PRO A 87 11.83 15.72 7.25
CA PRO A 87 11.47 14.31 7.33
C PRO A 87 12.58 13.41 7.92
N PHE A 88 13.70 14.00 8.35
CA PHE A 88 14.83 13.33 9.01
C PHE A 88 14.86 13.60 10.52
N GLU A 89 13.72 13.44 11.19
CA GLU A 89 13.74 13.41 12.65
C GLU A 89 14.27 12.04 13.13
N ILE A 90 15.39 12.05 13.85
CA ILE A 90 16.01 10.85 14.44
C ILE A 90 14.99 10.07 15.30
N SER A 91 14.03 10.78 15.92
CA SER A 91 12.89 10.21 16.64
C SER A 91 12.01 9.30 15.76
N SER A 92 11.70 9.74 14.53
CA SER A 92 10.88 8.98 13.58
C SER A 92 11.60 7.74 13.07
N ALA A 93 12.92 7.85 12.82
CA ALA A 93 13.73 6.71 12.40
C ALA A 93 13.83 5.63 13.50
N LEU A 94 13.98 6.05 14.76
CA LEU A 94 14.02 5.13 15.90
C LEU A 94 12.66 4.43 16.11
N GLN A 95 11.56 5.16 15.95
CA GLN A 95 10.21 4.58 16.00
C GLN A 95 10.00 3.53 14.89
N PHE A 96 10.45 3.80 13.66
CA PHE A 96 10.41 2.83 12.57
C PHE A 96 11.24 1.58 12.89
N ALA A 97 12.47 1.75 13.39
CA ALA A 97 13.33 0.63 13.75
C ALA A 97 12.69 -0.26 14.83
N PHE A 98 12.03 0.34 15.82
CA PHE A 98 11.30 -0.39 16.86
C PHE A 98 10.11 -1.18 16.29
N ILE A 99 9.25 -0.53 15.49
CA ILE A 99 8.09 -1.18 14.86
C ILE A 99 8.56 -2.34 13.96
N TYR A 100 9.59 -2.10 13.14
CA TYR A 100 10.18 -3.13 12.29
C TYR A 100 10.70 -4.33 13.10
N ALA A 101 11.41 -4.09 14.20
CA ALA A 101 11.91 -5.16 15.06
C ALA A 101 10.76 -6.00 15.64
N VAL A 102 9.68 -5.35 16.10
CA VAL A 102 8.48 -6.03 16.62
C VAL A 102 7.82 -6.88 15.53
N ILE A 103 7.67 -6.34 14.31
CA ILE A 103 7.08 -7.07 13.18
C ILE A 103 7.95 -8.27 12.81
N LEU A 104 9.26 -8.09 12.67
CA LEU A 104 10.20 -9.17 12.32
C LEU A 104 10.14 -10.30 13.34
N LEU A 105 10.13 -9.97 14.63
CA LEU A 105 10.03 -10.95 15.71
C LEU A 105 8.67 -11.66 15.70
N SER A 106 7.58 -10.91 15.50
CA SER A 106 6.22 -11.47 15.44
C SER A 106 6.04 -12.42 14.28
N VAL A 107 6.52 -12.04 13.08
CA VAL A 107 6.47 -12.89 11.88
C VAL A 107 7.26 -14.17 12.10
N LYS A 108 8.50 -14.06 12.58
CA LYS A 108 9.35 -15.24 12.80
C LYS A 108 8.79 -16.16 13.90
N ALA A 109 8.24 -15.60 14.97
CA ALA A 109 7.59 -16.37 16.03
C ALA A 109 6.33 -17.08 15.50
N LEU A 110 5.50 -16.37 14.73
CA LEU A 110 4.29 -16.94 14.15
C LEU A 110 4.62 -18.02 13.12
N ASP A 111 5.67 -17.85 12.33
CA ASP A 111 6.15 -18.89 11.41
C ASP A 111 6.64 -20.12 12.19
N PHE A 112 7.40 -19.93 13.27
CA PHE A 112 7.89 -21.03 14.09
C PHE A 112 6.77 -21.81 14.80
N TYR A 113 5.77 -21.13 15.38
CA TYR A 113 4.71 -21.77 16.18
C TYR A 113 3.48 -22.20 15.35
N PHE A 114 3.13 -21.46 14.29
CA PHE A 114 1.92 -21.66 13.50
C PHE A 114 2.20 -21.96 12.01
N GLY A 115 3.47 -22.04 11.62
CA GLY A 115 3.88 -22.25 10.23
C GLY A 115 3.37 -21.16 9.30
N SER A 116 3.06 -21.55 8.07
CA SER A 116 2.60 -20.65 7.02
C SER A 116 1.34 -19.85 7.38
N LYS A 117 0.44 -20.40 8.21
CA LYS A 117 -0.76 -19.68 8.67
C LYS A 117 -0.40 -18.50 9.57
N GLY A 118 0.64 -18.66 10.38
CA GLY A 118 1.18 -17.60 11.22
C GLY A 118 1.70 -16.43 10.39
N VAL A 119 2.41 -16.72 9.30
CA VAL A 119 2.90 -15.69 8.37
C VAL A 119 1.76 -14.90 7.75
N TYR A 120 0.70 -15.55 7.27
CA TYR A 120 -0.44 -14.83 6.69
C TYR A 120 -1.18 -13.94 7.70
N LEU A 121 -1.34 -14.42 8.93
CA LEU A 121 -1.95 -13.62 10.00
C LEU A 121 -1.08 -12.41 10.36
N ALA A 122 0.23 -12.63 10.48
CA ALA A 122 1.20 -11.56 10.71
C ALA A 122 1.17 -10.52 9.59
N SER A 123 1.12 -10.96 8.33
CA SER A 123 1.03 -10.10 7.15
C SER A 123 -0.23 -9.26 7.14
N PHE A 124 -1.38 -9.86 7.44
CA PHE A 124 -2.64 -9.13 7.45
C PHE A 124 -2.64 -8.03 8.52
N ILE A 125 -2.20 -8.35 9.75
CA ILE A 125 -2.15 -7.39 10.86
C ILE A 125 -1.09 -6.31 10.60
N SER A 126 0.11 -6.71 10.18
CA SER A 126 1.21 -5.77 9.95
C SER A 126 0.94 -4.84 8.78
N GLY A 127 0.24 -5.32 7.74
CA GLY A 127 -0.18 -4.51 6.60
C GLY A 127 -1.07 -3.32 6.99
N VAL A 128 -1.77 -3.40 8.13
CA VAL A 128 -2.54 -2.27 8.68
C VAL A 128 -1.64 -1.18 9.24
N ILE A 129 -0.52 -1.59 9.86
CA ILE A 129 0.41 -0.71 10.57
C ILE A 129 1.39 -0.11 9.59
N ASP A 130 2.17 -0.96 8.92
CA ASP A 130 3.19 -0.55 7.96
C ASP A 130 3.49 -1.70 6.98
N VAL A 131 3.15 -1.47 5.71
CA VAL A 131 3.43 -2.40 4.62
C VAL A 131 4.94 -2.50 4.29
N ASP A 132 5.71 -1.45 4.57
CA ASP A 132 7.13 -1.40 4.24
C ASP A 132 7.93 -2.32 5.19
N ALA A 133 7.63 -2.25 6.49
CA ALA A 133 8.30 -3.07 7.50
C ALA A 133 8.08 -4.58 7.29
N ILE A 134 6.83 -4.98 7.02
CA ILE A 134 6.51 -6.39 6.73
C ILE A 134 7.11 -6.85 5.40
N THR A 135 7.16 -5.99 4.38
CA THR A 135 7.82 -6.30 3.11
C THR A 135 9.30 -6.62 3.33
N ILE A 136 10.03 -5.75 4.03
CA ILE A 136 11.45 -5.96 4.33
C ILE A 136 11.64 -7.27 5.13
N SER A 137 10.80 -7.50 6.14
CA SER A 137 10.87 -8.68 6.99
C SER A 137 10.70 -9.98 6.18
N LEU A 138 9.63 -10.08 5.40
CA LEU A 138 9.31 -11.28 4.63
C LEU A 138 10.31 -11.49 3.47
N SER A 139 10.76 -10.42 2.82
CA SER A 139 11.82 -10.51 1.82
C SER A 139 13.12 -11.05 2.41
N LYS A 140 13.45 -10.67 3.64
CA LYS A 140 14.63 -11.16 4.36
C LYS A 140 14.50 -12.63 4.72
N LEU A 141 13.35 -13.07 5.25
CA LEU A 141 13.11 -14.48 5.57
C LEU A 141 13.13 -15.37 4.32
N ALA A 142 12.59 -14.88 3.20
CA ALA A 142 12.63 -15.59 1.91
C ALA A 142 14.06 -15.79 1.33
N LYS A 143 15.10 -15.16 1.89
CA LYS A 143 16.49 -15.47 1.54
C LYS A 143 17.02 -16.71 2.24
N THR A 144 16.56 -16.94 3.47
CA THR A 144 17.11 -17.97 4.36
C THR A 144 16.26 -19.22 4.43
N GLU A 145 14.97 -19.10 4.13
CA GLU A 145 13.99 -20.16 4.30
C GLU A 145 13.46 -20.66 2.95
N ASN A 146 13.16 -21.97 2.89
CA ASN A 146 12.79 -22.63 1.63
C ASN A 146 11.33 -22.37 1.17
N ILE A 147 10.54 -21.62 1.94
CA ILE A 147 9.10 -21.43 1.70
C ILE A 147 8.82 -20.05 1.06
N LYS A 148 9.50 -19.76 -0.05
CA LYS A 148 9.46 -18.43 -0.71
C LYS A 148 8.04 -17.96 -1.07
N ASP A 149 7.17 -18.87 -1.51
CA ASP A 149 5.80 -18.55 -1.94
C ASP A 149 4.94 -18.01 -0.79
N VAL A 150 5.11 -18.54 0.43
CA VAL A 150 4.37 -18.07 1.61
C VAL A 150 4.74 -16.63 1.94
N TYR A 151 6.02 -16.26 1.82
CA TYR A 151 6.46 -14.90 2.05
C TYR A 151 6.02 -13.94 0.94
N ILE A 152 6.06 -14.36 -0.33
CA ILE A 152 5.54 -13.59 -1.46
C ILE A 152 4.05 -13.32 -1.26
N ASN A 153 3.26 -14.36 -0.99
CA ASN A 153 1.82 -14.25 -0.76
C ASN A 153 1.53 -13.42 0.49
N GLY A 154 2.36 -13.52 1.53
CA GLY A 154 2.31 -12.68 2.70
C GLY A 154 2.51 -11.19 2.39
N ILE A 155 3.45 -10.83 1.51
CA ILE A 155 3.67 -9.43 1.10
C ILE A 155 2.46 -8.90 0.32
N LEU A 156 1.94 -9.69 -0.62
CA LEU A 156 0.75 -9.32 -1.40
C LEU A 156 -0.48 -9.17 -0.50
N LEU A 157 -0.67 -10.07 0.47
CA LEU A 157 -1.74 -9.98 1.46
C LEU A 157 -1.61 -8.73 2.34
N ALA A 158 -0.40 -8.36 2.76
CA ALA A 158 -0.17 -7.13 3.50
C ALA A 158 -0.53 -5.88 2.67
N ALA A 159 -0.22 -5.86 1.38
CA ALA A 159 -0.61 -4.78 0.48
C ALA A 159 -2.13 -4.66 0.30
N VAL A 160 -2.84 -5.79 0.20
CA VAL A 160 -4.31 -5.84 0.16
C VAL A 160 -4.90 -5.35 1.48
N SER A 161 -4.39 -5.81 2.62
CA SER A 161 -4.81 -5.37 3.96
C SER A 161 -4.65 -3.86 4.13
N ASN A 162 -3.48 -3.30 3.80
CA ASN A 162 -3.25 -1.86 3.87
C ASN A 162 -4.26 -1.08 3.02
N SER A 163 -4.55 -1.58 1.81
CA SER A 163 -5.50 -0.96 0.89
C SER A 163 -6.95 -1.03 1.40
N PHE A 164 -7.31 -2.12 2.09
CA PHE A 164 -8.60 -2.27 2.77
C PHE A 164 -8.81 -1.19 3.82
N PHE A 165 -7.82 -0.92 4.68
CA PHE A 165 -7.93 0.14 5.69
C PHE A 165 -7.96 1.54 5.07
N LYS A 166 -7.21 1.76 3.99
CA LYS A 166 -7.30 3.02 3.23
C LYS A 166 -8.69 3.21 2.62
N PHE A 167 -9.32 2.14 2.16
CA PHE A 167 -10.72 2.15 1.73
C PHE A 167 -11.67 2.49 2.89
N ILE A 168 -11.51 1.89 4.08
CA ILE A 168 -12.29 2.24 5.28
C ILE A 168 -12.18 3.74 5.57
N TYR A 169 -10.98 4.32 5.52
CA TYR A 169 -10.80 5.76 5.71
C TYR A 169 -11.58 6.59 4.69
N ALA A 170 -11.60 6.19 3.42
CA ALA A 170 -12.39 6.87 2.41
C ALA A 170 -13.91 6.75 2.66
N VAL A 171 -14.39 5.59 3.14
CA VAL A 171 -15.80 5.35 3.48
C VAL A 171 -16.25 6.22 4.65
N ILE A 172 -15.44 6.34 5.70
CA ILE A 172 -15.79 7.10 6.91
C ILE A 172 -15.63 8.61 6.68
N PHE A 173 -14.51 9.02 6.07
CA PHE A 173 -14.10 10.41 6.04
C PHE A 173 -14.30 11.10 4.68
N GLY A 174 -14.52 10.37 3.59
CA GLY A 174 -14.70 10.91 2.24
C GLY A 174 -16.16 11.19 1.86
N ASN A 175 -16.34 11.87 0.73
CA ASN A 175 -17.66 12.07 0.10
C ASN A 175 -18.04 10.90 -0.83
N SER A 176 -19.30 10.84 -1.27
CA SER A 176 -19.82 9.70 -2.05
C SER A 176 -19.10 9.44 -3.38
N LYS A 177 -18.56 10.46 -4.05
CA LYS A 177 -17.78 10.29 -5.30
C LYS A 177 -16.43 9.64 -4.99
N LEU A 178 -15.74 10.15 -3.97
CA LEU A 178 -14.44 9.61 -3.54
C LEU A 178 -14.54 8.18 -3.00
N LYS A 179 -15.60 7.85 -2.25
CA LYS A 179 -15.85 6.49 -1.76
C LYS A 179 -15.89 5.46 -2.89
N LYS A 180 -16.61 5.79 -3.97
CA LYS A 180 -16.71 4.93 -5.15
C LYS A 180 -15.36 4.75 -5.83
N ASP A 181 -14.57 5.82 -5.93
CA ASP A 181 -13.22 5.76 -6.53
C ASP A 181 -12.31 4.84 -5.74
N VAL A 182 -12.21 5.07 -4.44
CA VAL A 182 -11.32 4.27 -3.58
C VAL A 182 -11.81 2.83 -3.45
N PHE A 183 -13.12 2.58 -3.50
CA PHE A 183 -13.66 1.23 -3.56
C PHE A 183 -13.18 0.48 -4.81
N ILE A 184 -13.21 1.12 -5.98
CA ILE A 184 -12.73 0.51 -7.23
C ILE A 184 -11.23 0.21 -7.14
N LEU A 185 -10.43 1.13 -6.59
CA LEU A 185 -8.99 0.88 -6.37
C LEU A 185 -8.75 -0.33 -5.45
N PHE A 186 -9.52 -0.43 -4.36
CA PHE A 186 -9.45 -1.56 -3.44
C PHE A 186 -9.85 -2.89 -4.10
N VAL A 187 -10.91 -2.89 -4.90
CA VAL A 187 -11.37 -4.08 -5.64
C VAL A 187 -10.32 -4.52 -6.65
N ILE A 188 -9.71 -3.59 -7.40
CA ILE A 188 -8.65 -3.90 -8.38
C ILE A 188 -7.49 -4.65 -7.71
N ILE A 189 -6.92 -4.12 -6.61
CA ILE A 189 -5.78 -4.77 -5.95
C ILE A 189 -6.18 -6.11 -5.33
N THR A 190 -7.38 -6.20 -4.74
CA THR A 190 -7.87 -7.44 -4.13
C THR A 190 -8.06 -8.53 -5.17
N ILE A 191 -8.63 -8.21 -6.34
CA ILE A 191 -8.82 -9.19 -7.41
C ILE A 191 -7.48 -9.62 -8.00
N VAL A 192 -6.61 -8.68 -8.38
CA VAL A 192 -5.35 -9.01 -9.05
C VAL A 192 -4.42 -9.79 -8.12
N CYS A 193 -4.22 -9.30 -6.88
CA CYS A 193 -3.39 -10.02 -5.91
C CYS A 193 -4.06 -11.31 -5.43
N GLY A 194 -5.38 -11.33 -5.26
CA GLY A 194 -6.13 -12.52 -4.84
C GLY A 194 -6.04 -13.66 -5.86
N ILE A 195 -6.18 -13.35 -7.15
CA ILE A 195 -5.96 -14.33 -8.23
C ILE A 195 -4.52 -14.85 -8.19
N TYR A 196 -3.54 -13.95 -8.03
CA TYR A 196 -2.14 -14.36 -8.02
C TYR A 196 -1.77 -15.24 -6.82
N ILE A 197 -2.37 -15.00 -5.65
CA ILE A 197 -2.17 -15.82 -4.43
C ILE A 197 -2.78 -17.22 -4.59
N LEU A 198 -3.81 -17.38 -5.43
CA LEU A 198 -4.53 -18.65 -5.62
C LEU A 198 -3.91 -19.56 -6.70
N ILE A 199 -3.02 -19.02 -7.54
CA ILE A 199 -2.30 -19.75 -8.61
C ILE A 199 -0.99 -20.30 -8.04
#